data_AF-A0A7Y4UIL6-F1
#
_entry.id   AF-A0A7Y4UIL6-F1
#
_cell.length_a   1.000
_cell.length_b   1.000
_cell.length_c   1.000
_cell.angle_alpha   90.00
_cell.angle_beta   90.00
_cell.angle_gamma   90.00
#
_symmetry.space_group_name_H-M   'P 1'
#
loop_
_entity.id
_entity.type
_entity.pdbx_description
1 polymer ?
#
loop_
_entity_poly.entity_id
_entity_poly.type
_entity_poly.pdbx_seq_one_letter_code
_entity_poly.pdbx_strand_id
1 'polypeptide(L)'
;METTRILLSTFVLLWISLIVSDYRPLPVHAKAASAQEPARRAYGQLPLLFETNRGQVDARVKYVARGGGYAVYLRPNEAVLQLPCDDKAAALRMQLIGARATAKAQNLVASPTAITYLRGSSQQTVESFERVAFEQVWPGIDVVYHGAQRQLEYDFEVRAGSKPERIKLRLNGLTTPPHLNDAGELILNVTNREVRWRKPVAWQMMDGVRCEVACEYRLDATQQISFKLGAYDRRQPLVIDPALVYSTFLGGTGADSATGIAVDAAGNAYVCGTTSSLNFPVMNAWQASKDSATTDAYVAKLNAAGTALLYATYLGGSGSDTASAIAVDTTGNAYVTGFTTSADFPRTAGALQNTLNGNGDGFVAKLNAAGNALVYATFLGGNGNDLVNGLALDANGNAYLIGQTDSTNFPTAGAVTTKNGTPLFKSANSGAQWNASATGLA
;
A
#
# COMPACT_ATOMS: atom_id res chain seq x y z
N MET A 1 -91.41 -13.93 -16.05
CA MET A 1 -90.55 -13.74 -17.23
C MET A 1 -89.15 -13.51 -16.71
N GLU A 2 -88.28 -14.49 -17.02
CA GLU A 2 -86.81 -14.56 -16.98
C GLU A 2 -85.99 -13.53 -16.15
N THR A 3 -84.89 -13.87 -15.46
CA THR A 3 -84.36 -15.08 -14.81
C THR A 3 -83.29 -14.53 -13.85
N THR A 4 -83.40 -14.75 -12.54
CA THR A 4 -82.35 -14.42 -11.56
C THR A 4 -81.68 -15.72 -11.14
N ARG A 5 -80.36 -15.89 -11.39
CA ARG A 5 -79.59 -17.04 -10.93
C ARG A 5 -78.50 -16.62 -9.94
N ILE A 6 -78.68 -17.13 -8.72
CA ILE A 6 -77.74 -17.18 -7.59
C ILE A 6 -76.77 -18.36 -7.84
N LEU A 7 -75.50 -18.20 -7.47
CA LEU A 7 -74.50 -19.26 -7.45
C LEU A 7 -73.81 -19.30 -6.08
N LEU A 8 -73.98 -20.44 -5.40
CA LEU A 8 -73.30 -20.85 -4.17
C LEU A 8 -73.16 -22.38 -4.24
N SER A 9 -71.94 -22.89 -4.30
CA SER A 9 -71.55 -24.31 -4.15
C SER A 9 -70.01 -24.34 -4.00
N THR A 10 -69.33 -25.18 -3.22
CA THR A 10 -69.61 -26.57 -2.80
C THR A 10 -68.63 -26.99 -1.67
N PHE A 11 -68.99 -28.07 -0.97
CA PHE A 11 -68.40 -28.66 0.24
C PHE A 11 -67.33 -29.77 -0.04
N VAL A 12 -66.31 -29.86 0.84
CA VAL A 12 -65.67 -31.04 1.52
C VAL A 12 -65.20 -32.30 0.75
N LEU A 13 -63.96 -32.75 1.03
CA LEU A 13 -63.61 -34.16 1.36
C LEU A 13 -62.23 -34.33 2.02
N LEU A 14 -62.17 -35.28 2.95
CA LEU A 14 -61.06 -35.73 3.82
C LEU A 14 -60.44 -37.02 3.25
N TRP A 15 -59.15 -37.33 3.50
CA TRP A 15 -58.61 -38.62 4.02
C TRP A 15 -57.06 -38.75 3.93
N ILE A 16 -56.57 -39.68 4.75
CA ILE A 16 -55.23 -39.92 5.34
C ILE A 16 -54.43 -40.99 4.55
N SER A 17 -53.09 -40.91 4.44
CA SER A 17 -52.09 -41.83 5.04
C SER A 17 -50.66 -41.77 4.44
N LEU A 18 -49.69 -42.08 5.31
CA LEU A 18 -48.22 -42.13 5.19
C LEU A 18 -47.66 -43.03 4.06
N ILE A 19 -46.46 -42.71 3.56
CA ILE A 19 -45.21 -43.52 3.64
C ILE A 19 -43.96 -42.64 3.35
N VAL A 20 -42.86 -43.08 3.94
CA VAL A 20 -41.54 -42.50 4.23
C VAL A 20 -40.63 -42.19 3.03
N SER A 21 -39.76 -41.20 3.25
CA SER A 21 -38.39 -40.98 2.69
C SER A 21 -38.26 -39.78 1.77
N ASP A 22 -37.80 -38.66 2.34
CA ASP A 22 -36.51 -38.08 1.97
C ASP A 22 -36.15 -36.93 2.92
N TYR A 23 -35.20 -37.23 3.81
CA TYR A 23 -34.49 -36.24 4.62
C TYR A 23 -33.63 -35.40 3.67
N ARG A 24 -34.07 -34.20 3.29
CA ARG A 24 -33.17 -33.16 2.79
C ARG A 24 -32.75 -32.29 3.97
N PRO A 25 -31.48 -32.30 4.41
CA PRO A 25 -31.03 -31.34 5.40
C PRO A 25 -31.18 -29.92 4.83
N LEU A 26 -31.72 -29.02 5.64
CA LEU A 26 -31.72 -27.58 5.39
C LEU A 26 -30.29 -27.14 5.03
N PRO A 27 -30.09 -26.23 4.06
CA PRO A 27 -28.77 -25.78 3.67
C PRO A 27 -28.04 -25.20 4.88
N VAL A 28 -26.90 -25.80 5.18
CA VAL A 28 -25.91 -25.31 6.15
C VAL A 28 -25.63 -23.85 5.81
N HIS A 29 -25.83 -22.99 6.81
CA HIS A 29 -25.59 -21.54 6.73
C HIS A 29 -24.30 -21.23 5.97
N ALA A 30 -24.44 -20.51 4.86
CA ALA A 30 -23.34 -19.81 4.22
C ALA A 30 -22.62 -18.96 5.28
N LYS A 31 -21.31 -19.21 5.43
CA LYS A 31 -20.42 -18.43 6.29
C LYS A 31 -20.66 -16.93 6.06
N ALA A 32 -20.84 -16.20 7.15
CA ALA A 32 -20.99 -14.74 7.20
C ALA A 32 -19.73 -14.00 6.71
N ALA A 33 -19.46 -14.01 5.41
CA ALA A 33 -18.35 -13.31 4.78
C ALA A 33 -18.72 -11.90 4.29
N SER A 34 -20.01 -11.54 4.21
CA SER A 34 -20.43 -10.28 3.57
C SER A 34 -20.52 -9.05 4.50
N ALA A 35 -20.62 -9.24 5.83
CA ALA A 35 -20.73 -8.13 6.78
C ALA A 35 -19.38 -7.59 7.30
N GLN A 36 -18.28 -8.32 7.09
CA GLN A 36 -16.95 -7.96 7.60
C GLN A 36 -16.21 -6.95 6.71
N GLU A 37 -16.46 -6.96 5.41
CA GLU A 37 -15.83 -6.09 4.40
C GLU A 37 -16.16 -4.59 4.61
N PRO A 38 -17.44 -4.17 4.72
CA PRO A 38 -17.79 -2.77 4.95
C PRO A 38 -17.32 -2.26 6.31
N ALA A 39 -17.42 -3.11 7.34
CA ALA A 39 -16.93 -2.79 8.69
C ALA A 39 -15.40 -2.60 8.69
N ARG A 40 -14.63 -3.49 8.04
CA ARG A 40 -13.16 -3.33 7.90
C ARG A 40 -12.78 -2.06 7.15
N ARG A 41 -13.50 -1.70 6.08
CA ARG A 41 -13.30 -0.46 5.33
C ARG A 41 -13.59 0.78 6.18
N ALA A 42 -14.65 0.76 6.99
CA ALA A 42 -14.98 1.84 7.91
C ALA A 42 -13.97 2.00 9.06
N TYR A 43 -13.53 0.88 9.68
CA TYR A 43 -12.50 0.90 10.73
C TYR A 43 -11.13 1.35 10.20
N GLY A 44 -10.80 1.07 8.93
CA GLY A 44 -9.57 1.54 8.29
C GLY A 44 -9.50 3.05 8.02
N GLN A 45 -10.60 3.80 8.18
CA GLN A 45 -10.64 5.26 7.99
C GLN A 45 -10.49 6.06 9.29
N LEU A 46 -10.50 5.40 10.45
CA LEU A 46 -10.32 6.09 11.73
C LEU A 46 -8.83 6.45 11.96
N PRO A 47 -8.53 7.49 12.77
CA PRO A 47 -7.20 7.68 13.32
C PRO A 47 -6.71 6.38 13.99
N LEU A 48 -5.39 6.15 14.01
CA LEU A 48 -4.87 5.00 14.74
C LEU A 48 -5.09 5.24 16.24
N LEU A 49 -5.99 4.45 16.83
CA LEU A 49 -6.31 4.50 18.26
C LEU A 49 -5.85 3.23 18.96
N PHE A 50 -5.44 3.39 20.22
CA PHE A 50 -5.09 2.28 21.10
C PHE A 50 -6.27 1.96 22.00
N GLU A 51 -6.77 0.72 21.95
CA GLU A 51 -7.87 0.24 22.79
C GLU A 51 -7.34 -0.57 23.97
N THR A 52 -7.91 -0.37 25.16
CA THR A 52 -7.57 -1.19 26.34
C THR A 52 -7.99 -2.64 26.08
N ASN A 53 -7.07 -3.59 26.27
CA ASN A 53 -7.43 -5.01 26.23
C ASN A 53 -8.26 -5.39 27.46
N ARG A 54 -9.53 -5.68 27.24
CA ARG A 54 -10.49 -6.19 28.22
C ARG A 54 -10.98 -7.61 27.86
N GLY A 55 -10.14 -8.37 27.15
CA GLY A 55 -10.44 -9.75 26.71
C GLY A 55 -10.86 -9.86 25.24
N GLN A 56 -10.48 -8.88 24.41
CA GLN A 56 -10.63 -8.98 22.94
C GLN A 56 -9.55 -9.87 22.34
N VAL A 57 -8.36 -9.90 22.96
CA VAL A 57 -7.16 -10.59 22.48
C VAL A 57 -6.44 -11.26 23.66
N ASP A 58 -5.31 -11.94 23.38
CA ASP A 58 -4.45 -12.58 24.38
C ASP A 58 -4.22 -11.71 25.63
N ALA A 59 -4.43 -12.28 26.82
CA ALA A 59 -4.44 -11.55 28.10
C ALA A 59 -3.12 -10.85 28.46
N ARG A 60 -2.00 -11.21 27.80
CA ARG A 60 -0.71 -10.54 28.01
C ARG A 60 -0.64 -9.18 27.32
N VAL A 61 -1.45 -8.97 26.27
CA VAL A 61 -1.55 -7.69 25.56
C VAL A 61 -2.28 -6.69 26.45
N LYS A 62 -1.76 -5.46 26.52
CA LYS A 62 -2.35 -4.37 27.30
C LYS A 62 -3.17 -3.42 26.43
N TYR A 63 -2.65 -3.10 25.25
CA TYR A 63 -3.33 -2.26 24.28
C TYR A 63 -3.26 -2.88 22.90
N VAL A 64 -4.31 -2.65 22.12
CA VAL A 64 -4.38 -3.06 20.72
C VAL A 64 -4.56 -1.82 19.86
N ALA A 65 -3.92 -1.75 18.71
CA ALA A 65 -4.24 -0.74 17.70
C ALA A 65 -4.60 -1.47 16.41
N ARG A 66 -5.51 -0.91 15.63
CA ARG A 66 -5.97 -1.51 14.37
C ARG A 66 -5.92 -0.46 13.28
N GLY A 67 -5.10 -0.70 12.27
CA GLY A 67 -4.97 0.15 11.09
C GLY A 67 -5.58 -0.51 9.86
N GLY A 68 -5.61 0.23 8.75
CA GLY A 68 -6.02 -0.30 7.44
C GLY A 68 -5.10 -1.42 6.99
N GLY A 69 -5.48 -2.67 7.29
CA GLY A 69 -4.71 -3.85 6.91
C GLY A 69 -3.57 -4.24 7.86
N TYR A 70 -3.59 -3.84 9.14
CA TYR A 70 -2.68 -4.39 10.15
C TYR A 70 -3.26 -4.27 11.57
N ALA A 71 -2.69 -5.04 12.49
CA ALA A 71 -2.96 -4.91 13.92
C ALA A 71 -1.68 -4.79 14.72
N VAL A 72 -1.68 -3.95 15.74
CA VAL A 72 -0.58 -3.76 16.68
C VAL A 72 -1.01 -4.28 18.04
N TYR A 73 -0.18 -5.09 18.67
CA TYR A 73 -0.40 -5.59 20.02
C TYR A 73 0.73 -5.14 20.92
N LEU A 74 0.40 -4.36 21.95
CA LEU A 74 1.36 -3.75 22.83
C LEU A 74 1.42 -4.46 24.19
N ARG A 75 2.63 -4.77 24.61
CA ARG A 75 3.01 -5.21 25.93
C ARG A 75 4.12 -4.29 26.46
N PRO A 76 4.36 -4.23 27.78
CA PRO A 76 5.36 -3.33 28.34
C PRO A 76 6.79 -3.58 27.82
N ASN A 77 7.10 -4.79 27.37
CA ASN A 77 8.41 -5.20 26.88
C ASN A 77 8.41 -5.65 25.40
N GLU A 78 7.31 -5.45 24.67
CA GLU A 78 7.14 -6.00 23.33
C GLU A 78 6.05 -5.30 22.53
N ALA A 79 6.31 -5.02 21.26
CA ALA A 79 5.30 -4.64 20.29
C ALA A 79 5.25 -5.69 19.17
N VAL A 80 4.04 -6.11 18.78
CA VAL A 80 3.83 -7.04 17.67
C VAL A 80 3.00 -6.34 16.60
N LEU A 81 3.58 -6.20 15.41
CA LEU A 81 2.89 -5.77 14.21
C LEU A 81 2.48 -7.02 13.41
N GLN A 82 1.17 -7.27 13.34
CA GLN A 82 0.60 -8.35 12.54
C GLN A 82 0.11 -7.81 11.20
N LEU A 83 0.59 -8.43 10.13
CA LEU A 83 0.26 -8.11 8.75
C LEU A 83 -0.57 -9.24 8.12
N PRO A 84 -1.61 -8.93 7.33
CA PRO A 84 -2.29 -9.90 6.48
C PRO A 84 -1.33 -10.33 5.37
N CYS A 85 -1.17 -11.64 5.21
CA CYS A 85 -0.50 -12.28 4.09
C CYS A 85 -1.37 -13.48 3.69
N ASP A 86 -1.30 -13.83 2.41
CA ASP A 86 -2.27 -14.58 1.59
C ASP A 86 -2.56 -16.05 2.00
N ASP A 87 -2.36 -16.42 3.28
CA ASP A 87 -3.00 -17.52 4.02
C ASP A 87 -2.37 -17.78 5.41
N LYS A 88 -1.34 -17.01 5.82
CA LYS A 88 -0.76 -17.02 7.17
C LYS A 88 -0.46 -15.60 7.63
N ALA A 89 -0.82 -15.26 8.86
CA ALA A 89 -0.45 -13.97 9.43
C ALA A 89 1.08 -13.85 9.57
N ALA A 90 1.69 -12.88 8.89
CA ALA A 90 3.07 -12.50 9.14
C ALA A 90 3.12 -11.56 10.35
N ALA A 91 4.08 -11.77 11.25
CA ALA A 91 4.21 -10.94 12.45
C ALA A 91 5.64 -10.46 12.61
N LEU A 92 5.84 -9.14 12.52
CA LEU A 92 7.08 -8.50 12.96
C LEU A 92 6.97 -8.24 14.45
N ARG A 93 7.88 -8.82 15.23
CA ARG A 93 7.87 -8.74 16.69
C ARG A 93 9.09 -7.96 17.16
N MET A 94 8.86 -6.77 17.70
CA MET A 94 9.87 -5.94 18.35
C MET A 94 9.91 -6.26 19.84
N GLN A 95 10.96 -6.97 20.26
CA GLN A 95 11.23 -7.25 21.67
C GLN A 95 12.15 -6.18 22.25
N LEU A 96 11.77 -5.64 23.41
CA LEU A 96 12.55 -4.67 24.16
C LEU A 96 13.46 -5.43 25.14
N ILE A 97 14.73 -5.64 24.77
CA ILE A 97 15.67 -6.47 25.51
C ILE A 97 16.06 -5.78 26.83
N GLY A 98 15.94 -6.51 27.94
CA GLY A 98 16.19 -5.98 29.29
C GLY A 98 15.07 -5.08 29.83
N ALA A 99 13.95 -4.95 29.12
CA ALA A 99 12.80 -4.19 29.58
C ALA A 99 12.05 -4.88 30.73
N ARG A 100 11.49 -4.08 31.63
CA ARG A 100 10.64 -4.54 32.73
C ARG A 100 9.29 -4.98 32.18
N ALA A 101 9.02 -6.29 32.19
CA ALA A 101 7.72 -6.84 31.82
C ALA A 101 6.55 -6.34 32.69
N THR A 102 6.86 -5.80 33.87
CA THR A 102 5.90 -5.21 34.83
C THR A 102 5.73 -3.70 34.68
N ALA A 103 6.38 -3.06 33.70
CA ALA A 103 6.17 -1.64 33.41
C ALA A 103 4.68 -1.36 33.18
N LYS A 104 4.21 -0.24 33.75
CA LYS A 104 2.79 0.13 33.71
C LYS A 104 2.59 1.21 32.68
N ALA A 105 1.44 1.17 32.01
CA ALA A 105 1.04 2.26 31.14
C ALA A 105 0.56 3.46 31.97
N GLN A 106 1.12 4.63 31.71
CA GLN A 106 0.81 5.91 32.35
C GLN A 106 0.87 7.02 31.28
N ASN A 107 0.55 8.27 31.66
CA ASN A 107 0.50 9.42 30.73
C ASN A 107 -0.31 9.14 29.45
N LEU A 108 -1.42 8.42 29.61
CA LEU A 108 -2.30 8.09 28.51
C LEU A 108 -3.02 9.34 28.03
N VAL A 109 -3.15 9.53 26.71
CA VAL A 109 -3.98 10.60 26.15
C VAL A 109 -5.27 9.94 25.68
N ALA A 110 -6.35 10.12 26.44
CA ALA A 110 -7.66 9.55 26.11
C ALA A 110 -8.18 10.16 24.80
N SER A 111 -8.78 9.32 23.96
CA SER A 111 -9.52 9.77 22.79
C SER A 111 -10.99 9.90 23.14
N PRO A 112 -11.72 10.89 22.58
CA PRO A 112 -13.17 10.99 22.74
C PRO A 112 -13.93 9.85 22.03
N THR A 113 -13.23 9.03 21.23
CA THR A 113 -13.83 7.94 20.47
C THR A 113 -14.11 6.73 21.37
N ALA A 114 -15.34 6.24 21.41
CA ALA A 114 -15.68 4.99 22.08
C ALA A 114 -15.65 3.82 21.07
N ILE A 115 -14.99 2.72 21.44
CA ILE A 115 -14.97 1.50 20.61
C ILE A 115 -15.84 0.45 21.29
N THR A 116 -16.84 -0.06 20.58
CA THR A 116 -17.81 -1.04 21.10
C THR A 116 -17.72 -2.35 20.34
N TYR A 117 -17.45 -3.43 21.08
CA TYR A 117 -17.43 -4.80 20.60
C TYR A 117 -18.80 -5.45 20.77
N LEU A 118 -19.36 -5.97 19.68
CA LEU A 118 -20.56 -6.80 19.68
C LEU A 118 -20.15 -8.26 19.43
N ARG A 119 -20.35 -9.13 20.43
CA ARG A 119 -20.06 -10.57 20.34
C ARG A 119 -21.32 -11.37 20.70
N GLY A 120 -22.04 -11.83 19.68
CA GLY A 120 -23.36 -12.44 19.87
C GLY A 120 -24.32 -11.41 20.48
N SER A 121 -24.96 -11.76 21.59
CA SER A 121 -25.82 -10.85 22.37
C SER A 121 -25.06 -9.97 23.37
N SER A 122 -23.74 -10.13 23.51
CA SER A 122 -22.92 -9.35 24.44
C SER A 122 -22.35 -8.11 23.77
N GLN A 123 -22.38 -6.99 24.50
CA GLN A 123 -21.78 -5.73 24.12
C GLN A 123 -20.73 -5.30 25.15
N GLN A 124 -19.56 -4.85 24.68
CA GLN A 124 -18.49 -4.35 25.53
C GLN A 124 -17.86 -3.10 24.92
N THR A 125 -17.99 -1.97 25.59
CA THR A 125 -17.28 -0.72 25.21
C THR A 125 -15.92 -0.68 25.91
N VAL A 126 -14.89 -0.27 25.18
CA VAL A 126 -13.55 -0.05 25.71
C VAL A 126 -13.09 1.38 25.51
N GLU A 127 -12.27 1.82 26.46
CA GLU A 127 -11.54 3.08 26.39
C GLU A 127 -10.55 3.04 25.22
N SER A 128 -10.43 4.17 24.54
CA SER A 128 -9.45 4.35 23.48
C SER A 128 -8.54 5.55 23.76
N PHE A 129 -7.32 5.49 23.23
CA PHE A 129 -6.26 6.46 23.47
C PHE A 129 -5.57 6.85 22.18
N GLU A 130 -5.16 8.11 22.06
CA GLU A 130 -4.32 8.62 20.97
C GLU A 130 -2.83 8.36 21.26
N ARG A 131 -2.49 8.23 22.54
CA ARG A 131 -1.13 7.98 23.03
C ARG A 131 -1.14 7.00 24.21
N VAL A 132 -0.24 6.03 24.18
CA VAL A 132 0.02 5.08 25.27
C VAL A 132 1.50 5.10 25.61
N ALA A 133 1.86 5.48 26.85
CA ALA A 133 3.23 5.41 27.32
C ALA A 133 3.39 4.30 28.37
N PHE A 134 4.31 3.36 28.14
CA PHE A 134 4.79 2.47 29.19
C PHE A 134 5.95 3.15 29.90
N GLU A 135 5.78 3.41 31.20
CA GLU A 135 6.82 4.06 31.98
C GLU A 135 7.82 3.08 32.57
N GLN A 136 9.07 3.54 32.70
CA GLN A 136 10.17 2.81 33.33
C GLN A 136 10.37 1.44 32.68
N VAL A 137 10.17 1.35 31.36
CA VAL A 137 10.42 0.15 30.55
C VAL A 137 11.87 -0.28 30.74
N TRP A 138 12.79 0.69 30.69
CA TRP A 138 14.08 0.60 31.36
C TRP A 138 14.13 1.66 32.46
N PRO A 139 15.00 1.52 33.49
CA PRO A 139 15.04 2.53 34.54
C PRO A 139 15.39 3.90 33.95
N GLY A 140 14.48 4.87 34.12
CA GLY A 140 14.56 6.22 33.57
C GLY A 140 14.15 6.38 32.11
N ILE A 141 13.67 5.33 31.44
CA ILE A 141 13.29 5.36 30.01
C ILE A 141 11.88 4.82 29.84
N ASP A 142 11.05 5.62 29.19
CA ASP A 142 9.68 5.27 28.82
C ASP A 142 9.64 4.90 27.34
N VAL A 143 8.66 4.08 26.97
CA VAL A 143 8.34 3.82 25.56
C VAL A 143 6.94 4.33 25.30
N VAL A 144 6.84 5.23 24.34
CA VAL A 144 5.61 5.93 24.00
C VAL A 144 5.18 5.48 22.63
N TYR A 145 3.92 5.09 22.50
CA TYR A 145 3.30 4.75 21.22
C TYR A 145 2.22 5.79 20.94
N HIS A 146 2.20 6.30 19.71
CA HIS A 146 1.20 7.26 19.25
C HIS A 146 0.89 7.04 17.77
N GLY A 147 -0.25 7.60 17.35
CA GLY A 147 -0.72 7.51 15.98
C GLY A 147 -0.44 8.79 15.20
N ALA A 148 0.53 8.80 14.30
CA ALA A 148 0.72 9.90 13.34
C ALA A 148 0.14 9.50 11.98
N GLN A 149 -0.79 10.28 11.43
CA GLN A 149 -1.39 10.05 10.10
C GLN A 149 -1.95 8.61 9.90
N ARG A 150 -2.46 7.97 10.96
CA ARG A 150 -2.93 6.56 11.00
C ARG A 150 -1.82 5.50 11.01
N GLN A 151 -0.59 5.86 11.34
CA GLN A 151 0.54 4.94 11.44
C GLN A 151 1.05 4.83 12.86
N LEU A 152 1.61 3.66 13.18
CA LEU A 152 2.22 3.45 14.49
C LEU A 152 3.58 4.15 14.50
N GLU A 153 3.69 5.18 15.33
CA GLU A 153 4.97 5.75 15.72
C GLU A 153 5.28 5.39 17.18
N TYR A 154 6.56 5.42 17.52
CA TYR A 154 7.00 5.22 18.88
C TYR A 154 8.26 5.99 19.20
N ASP A 155 8.31 6.51 20.43
CA ASP A 155 9.43 7.27 20.97
C ASP A 155 10.02 6.56 22.20
N PHE A 156 11.33 6.70 22.36
CA PHE A 156 11.99 6.47 23.63
C PHE A 156 12.19 7.81 24.34
N GLU A 157 11.41 8.05 25.40
CA GLU A 157 11.56 9.23 26.25
C GLU A 157 12.55 8.91 27.39
N VAL A 158 13.74 9.48 27.31
CA VAL A 158 14.84 9.27 28.26
C VAL A 158 14.87 10.44 29.25
N ARG A 159 14.60 10.18 30.53
CA ARG A 159 14.67 11.19 31.58
C ARG A 159 16.10 11.71 31.75
N ALA A 160 16.24 12.95 32.19
CA ALA A 160 17.53 13.54 32.55
C ALA A 160 18.38 12.60 33.44
N GLY A 161 19.67 12.48 33.10
CA GLY A 161 20.64 11.61 33.78
C GLY A 161 20.51 10.11 33.49
N SER A 162 19.49 9.68 32.74
CA SER A 162 19.28 8.27 32.43
C SER A 162 20.23 7.77 31.32
N LYS A 163 20.39 6.45 31.23
CA LYS A 163 21.37 5.79 30.36
C LYS A 163 20.70 5.23 29.09
N PRO A 164 20.67 5.96 27.96
CA PRO A 164 20.02 5.50 26.72
C PRO A 164 20.67 4.23 26.14
N GLU A 165 21.89 3.89 26.54
CA GLU A 165 22.59 2.67 26.13
C GLU A 165 21.87 1.38 26.55
N ARG A 166 20.90 1.49 27.47
CA ARG A 166 20.00 0.39 27.88
C ARG A 166 19.01 0.00 26.79
N ILE A 167 18.71 0.89 25.86
CA ILE A 167 17.73 0.64 24.81
C ILE A 167 18.32 -0.37 23.83
N LYS A 168 17.76 -1.58 23.88
CA LYS A 168 18.14 -2.72 23.04
C LYS A 168 16.89 -3.36 22.47
N LEU A 169 16.84 -3.51 21.15
CA LEU A 169 15.71 -4.10 20.44
C LEU A 169 16.14 -5.39 19.76
N ARG A 170 15.26 -6.38 19.71
CA ARG A 170 15.41 -7.55 18.83
C ARG A 170 14.17 -7.68 17.97
N LEU A 171 14.37 -7.81 16.67
CA LEU A 171 13.30 -8.05 15.71
C LEU A 171 13.24 -9.53 15.38
N ASN A 172 12.06 -10.12 15.55
CA ASN A 172 11.77 -11.49 15.16
C ASN A 172 10.68 -11.52 14.08
N GLY A 173 10.63 -12.60 13.30
CA GLY A 173 9.72 -12.73 12.15
C GLY A 173 10.31 -12.23 10.83
N LEU A 174 11.62 -11.94 10.81
CA LEU A 174 12.35 -11.59 9.60
C LEU A 174 12.78 -12.85 8.83
N THR A 175 12.78 -12.78 7.50
CA THR A 175 13.28 -13.85 6.61
C THR A 175 14.78 -13.79 6.40
N THR A 176 15.39 -12.61 6.60
CA THR A 176 16.84 -12.44 6.66
C THR A 176 17.22 -11.62 7.88
N PRO A 177 18.47 -11.73 8.38
CA PRO A 177 18.99 -10.81 9.37
C PRO A 177 18.78 -9.34 8.96
N PRO A 178 18.44 -8.45 9.90
CA PRO A 178 18.35 -7.02 9.62
C PRO A 178 19.75 -6.46 9.34
N HIS A 179 19.84 -5.48 8.45
CA HIS A 179 21.10 -4.83 8.09
C HIS A 179 20.90 -3.34 7.85
N LEU A 180 22.00 -2.58 7.84
CA LEU A 180 22.00 -1.16 7.50
C LEU A 180 22.41 -0.98 6.04
N ASN A 181 21.76 -0.06 5.34
CA ASN A 181 22.22 0.42 4.03
C ASN A 181 23.19 1.61 4.18
N ASP A 182 23.72 2.11 3.07
CA ASP A 182 24.65 3.25 3.05
C ASP A 182 24.04 4.56 3.55
N ALA A 183 22.71 4.67 3.55
CA ALA A 183 21.96 5.82 4.09
C ALA A 183 21.75 5.73 5.62
N GLY A 184 22.16 4.63 6.26
CA GLY A 184 21.97 4.40 7.69
C GLY A 184 20.53 4.00 8.06
N GLU A 185 19.74 3.57 7.08
CA GLU A 185 18.39 3.02 7.27
C GLU A 185 18.49 1.54 7.66
N LEU A 186 17.57 1.07 8.51
CA LEU A 186 17.48 -0.33 8.89
C LEU A 186 16.56 -1.08 7.92
N ILE A 187 17.11 -2.05 7.22
CA ILE A 187 16.43 -2.88 6.23
C ILE A 187 15.97 -4.18 6.87
N LEU A 188 14.67 -4.46 6.76
CA LEU A 188 13.98 -5.58 7.40
C LEU A 188 13.22 -6.38 6.34
N ASN A 189 13.55 -7.65 6.16
CA ASN A 189 12.77 -8.51 5.27
C ASN A 189 11.77 -9.32 6.09
N VAL A 190 10.47 -9.08 5.91
CA VAL A 190 9.38 -9.84 6.54
C VAL A 190 8.67 -10.59 5.43
N THR A 191 8.62 -11.92 5.53
CA THR A 191 8.17 -12.80 4.43
C THR A 191 8.89 -12.48 3.10
N ASN A 192 8.15 -12.10 2.06
CA ASN A 192 8.66 -11.70 0.75
C ASN A 192 8.74 -10.17 0.57
N ARG A 193 8.74 -9.41 1.67
CA ARG A 193 8.55 -7.95 1.64
C ARG A 193 9.65 -7.23 2.43
N GLU A 194 10.14 -6.13 1.86
CA GLU A 194 11.11 -5.26 2.53
C GLU A 194 10.39 -4.13 3.29
N VAL A 195 10.78 -3.92 4.54
CA VAL A 195 10.37 -2.81 5.40
C VAL A 195 11.62 -2.01 5.73
N ARG A 196 11.55 -0.68 5.57
CA ARG A 196 12.65 0.23 5.87
C ARG A 196 12.30 1.11 7.05
N TRP A 197 13.18 1.15 8.05
CA TRP A 197 13.13 2.18 9.07
C TRP A 197 14.17 3.24 8.75
N ARG A 198 13.74 4.50 8.69
CA ARG A 198 14.66 5.60 8.39
C ARG A 198 15.69 5.72 9.49
N LYS A 199 16.81 6.39 9.16
CA LYS A 199 17.80 6.80 10.16
C LYS A 199 17.07 7.46 11.36
N PRO A 200 17.36 7.03 12.60
CA PRO A 200 16.66 7.53 13.76
C PRO A 200 17.01 8.99 14.01
N VAL A 201 16.04 9.75 14.53
CA VAL A 201 16.25 11.13 14.96
C VAL A 201 16.28 11.14 16.49
N ALA A 202 17.18 11.91 17.08
CA ALA A 202 17.14 12.18 18.51
C ALA A 202 17.18 13.69 18.75
N TRP A 203 16.60 14.15 19.85
CA TRP A 203 16.50 15.59 20.13
C TRP A 203 16.24 15.89 21.60
N GLN A 204 16.57 17.12 22.00
CA GLN A 204 16.29 17.69 23.31
C GLN A 204 15.50 18.99 23.15
N MET A 205 14.67 19.33 24.13
CA MET A 205 14.10 20.66 24.22
C MET A 205 15.05 21.54 25.02
N MET A 206 15.60 22.58 24.39
CA MET A 206 16.42 23.61 25.03
C MET A 206 15.68 24.94 24.91
N ASP A 207 15.28 25.51 26.05
CA ASP A 207 14.56 26.79 26.10
C ASP A 207 13.34 26.86 25.15
N GLY A 208 12.60 25.75 25.05
CA GLY A 208 11.42 25.65 24.19
C GLY A 208 11.70 25.35 22.71
N VAL A 209 12.98 25.20 22.31
CA VAL A 209 13.39 24.86 20.94
C VAL A 209 13.87 23.42 20.87
N ARG A 210 13.46 22.70 19.82
CA ARG A 210 13.96 21.35 19.52
C ARG A 210 15.38 21.44 18.97
N CYS A 211 16.34 20.88 19.69
CA CYS A 211 17.73 20.75 19.27
C CYS A 211 18.04 19.30 18.93
N GLU A 212 18.44 19.04 17.69
CA GLU A 212 18.79 17.69 17.25
C GLU A 212 20.08 17.18 17.88
N VAL A 213 20.08 15.89 18.19
CA VAL A 213 21.23 15.11 18.63
C VAL A 213 21.47 14.05 17.56
N ALA A 214 22.69 14.00 17.03
CA ALA A 214 23.06 13.00 16.04
C ALA A 214 22.71 11.59 16.56
N CYS A 215 22.01 10.79 15.75
CA CYS A 215 21.56 9.47 16.13
C CYS A 215 21.73 8.50 14.95
N GLU A 216 22.23 7.31 15.24
CA GLU A 216 22.46 6.25 14.26
C GLU A 216 22.06 4.90 14.86
N TYR A 217 21.50 4.00 14.05
CA TYR A 217 21.35 2.62 14.46
C TYR A 217 22.72 1.94 14.61
N ARG A 218 22.80 1.00 15.55
CA ARG A 218 23.87 0.00 15.64
C ARG A 218 23.28 -1.38 15.79
N LEU A 219 23.70 -2.30 14.93
CA LEU A 219 23.48 -3.73 15.09
C LEU A 219 24.73 -4.36 15.71
N ASP A 220 24.54 -5.18 16.74
CA ASP A 220 25.62 -6.01 17.28
C ASP A 220 25.63 -7.42 16.65
N ALA A 221 26.65 -8.22 16.99
CA ALA A 221 26.81 -9.59 16.49
C ALA A 221 25.65 -10.53 16.83
N THR A 222 24.79 -10.16 17.78
CA THR A 222 23.58 -10.90 18.19
C THR A 222 22.30 -10.34 17.56
N GLN A 223 22.43 -9.47 16.55
CA GLN A 223 21.35 -8.77 15.85
C GLN A 223 20.49 -7.90 16.77
N GLN A 224 21.02 -7.46 17.92
CA GLN A 224 20.32 -6.46 18.71
C GLN A 224 20.59 -5.08 18.14
N ILE A 225 19.51 -4.30 18.03
CA ILE A 225 19.53 -2.92 17.57
C ILE A 225 19.69 -2.02 18.79
N SER A 226 20.56 -1.03 18.68
CA SER A 226 20.75 0.05 19.65
C SER A 226 21.01 1.36 18.93
N PHE A 227 21.15 2.43 19.69
CA PHE A 227 21.36 3.78 19.18
C PHE A 227 22.75 4.28 19.56
N LYS A 228 23.49 4.80 18.59
CA LYS A 228 24.69 5.59 18.80
C LYS A 228 24.29 7.06 18.75
N LEU A 229 24.49 7.75 19.86
CA LEU A 229 24.16 9.16 20.01
C LEU A 229 25.42 10.02 19.91
N GLY A 230 25.27 11.21 19.35
CA GLY A 230 26.25 12.30 19.43
C GLY A 230 26.33 12.91 20.83
N ALA A 231 27.07 14.00 20.97
CA ALA A 231 27.10 14.77 22.22
C ALA A 231 25.74 15.44 22.49
N TYR A 232 25.29 15.42 23.75
CA TYR A 232 24.04 16.03 24.20
C TYR A 232 24.12 16.39 25.69
N ASP A 233 23.27 17.28 26.18
CA ASP A 233 23.24 17.65 27.61
C ASP A 233 22.49 16.59 28.42
N ARG A 234 23.24 15.81 29.21
CA ARG A 234 22.67 14.74 30.05
C ARG A 234 21.78 15.25 31.18
N ARG A 235 21.76 16.55 31.48
CA ARG A 235 20.86 17.15 32.48
C ARG A 235 19.46 17.41 31.93
N GLN A 236 19.30 17.30 30.62
CA GLN A 236 18.03 17.49 29.94
C GLN A 236 17.46 16.14 29.49
N PRO A 237 16.12 15.98 29.41
CA PRO A 237 15.52 14.84 28.75
C PRO A 237 15.99 14.70 27.30
N LEU A 238 15.97 13.47 26.80
CA LEU A 238 16.29 13.14 25.40
C LEU A 238 15.15 12.30 24.85
N VAL A 239 14.68 12.64 23.64
CA VAL A 239 13.75 11.80 22.89
C VAL A 239 14.50 11.15 21.74
N ILE A 240 14.32 9.85 21.57
CA ILE A 240 14.80 9.10 20.40
C ILE A 240 13.56 8.61 19.63
N ASP A 241 13.42 9.08 18.40
CA ASP A 241 12.33 8.83 17.48
C ASP A 241 12.86 8.04 16.25
N PRO A 242 12.78 6.71 16.28
CA PRO A 242 13.03 5.87 15.11
C PRO A 242 11.84 5.91 14.14
N ALA A 243 11.86 6.85 13.19
CA ALA A 243 10.78 7.03 12.23
C ALA A 243 10.54 5.81 11.31
N LEU A 244 9.34 5.22 11.43
CA LEU A 244 8.73 4.36 10.40
C LEU A 244 7.89 5.27 9.49
N VAL A 245 8.32 5.52 8.26
CA VAL A 245 7.61 6.50 7.40
C VAL A 245 6.32 5.96 6.82
N TYR A 246 6.35 4.77 6.22
CA TYR A 246 5.21 3.87 5.98
C TYR A 246 5.65 2.63 5.23
N SER A 247 4.87 1.57 5.33
CA SER A 247 4.88 0.47 4.36
C SER A 247 3.43 0.04 4.17
N THR A 248 2.96 0.00 2.94
CA THR A 248 1.60 -0.45 2.63
C THR A 248 1.64 -1.45 1.48
N PHE A 249 0.59 -2.26 1.37
CA PHE A 249 0.42 -3.20 0.27
C PHE A 249 -0.59 -2.64 -0.71
N LEU A 250 -0.23 -2.68 -1.98
CA LEU A 250 -1.06 -2.26 -3.10
C LEU A 250 -1.25 -3.47 -4.01
N GLY A 251 -2.40 -4.14 -3.87
CA GLY A 251 -2.69 -5.39 -4.56
C GLY A 251 -3.94 -6.07 -4.02
N GLY A 252 -4.42 -7.07 -4.75
CA GLY A 252 -5.53 -7.95 -4.37
C GLY A 252 -5.03 -9.36 -4.05
N THR A 253 -5.84 -10.37 -4.34
CA THR A 253 -5.53 -11.79 -4.07
C THR A 253 -4.80 -12.49 -5.21
N GLY A 254 -4.62 -11.82 -6.34
CA GLY A 254 -3.88 -12.32 -7.50
C GLY A 254 -2.42 -11.90 -7.48
N ALA A 255 -1.73 -12.11 -8.61
CA ALA A 255 -0.39 -11.60 -8.82
C ALA A 255 -0.46 -10.13 -9.22
N ASP A 256 0.18 -9.27 -8.44
CA ASP A 256 0.29 -7.83 -8.70
C ASP A 256 1.75 -7.42 -8.71
N SER A 257 2.15 -6.66 -9.73
CA SER A 257 3.51 -6.17 -9.89
C SER A 257 3.49 -4.68 -10.19
N ALA A 258 4.36 -3.92 -9.53
CA ALA A 258 4.60 -2.51 -9.85
C ALA A 258 5.83 -2.41 -10.78
N THR A 259 5.70 -1.65 -11.86
CA THR A 259 6.74 -1.49 -12.89
C THR A 259 7.20 -0.05 -13.02
N GLY A 260 6.35 0.92 -12.65
CA GLY A 260 6.66 2.34 -12.73
C GLY A 260 6.21 3.11 -11.49
N ILE A 261 6.97 4.16 -11.15
CA ILE A 261 6.65 5.11 -10.09
C ILE A 261 6.98 6.54 -10.51
N ALA A 262 6.13 7.49 -10.14
CA ALA A 262 6.37 8.93 -10.25
C ALA A 262 5.88 9.65 -8.98
N VAL A 263 6.36 10.87 -8.73
CA VAL A 263 5.96 11.66 -7.55
C VAL A 263 5.62 13.08 -7.99
N ASP A 264 4.48 13.62 -7.55
CA ASP A 264 4.10 15.00 -7.85
C ASP A 264 4.76 16.01 -6.89
N ALA A 265 4.64 17.32 -7.17
CA ALA A 265 5.22 18.37 -6.34
C ALA A 265 4.63 18.45 -4.92
N ALA A 266 3.45 17.84 -4.69
CA ALA A 266 2.83 17.72 -3.38
C ALA A 266 3.30 16.45 -2.63
N GLY A 267 4.20 15.66 -3.22
CA GLY A 267 4.76 14.44 -2.65
C GLY A 267 3.90 13.19 -2.83
N ASN A 268 2.77 13.27 -3.55
CA ASN A 268 1.92 12.10 -3.79
C ASN A 268 2.61 11.13 -4.75
N ALA A 269 2.61 9.84 -4.40
CA ALA A 269 3.22 8.79 -5.22
C ALA A 269 2.21 8.21 -6.20
N TYR A 270 2.62 8.06 -7.45
CA TYR A 270 1.86 7.45 -8.53
C TYR A 270 2.56 6.14 -8.91
N VAL A 271 1.83 5.04 -8.89
CA VAL A 271 2.37 3.70 -9.18
C VAL A 271 1.56 3.09 -10.32
N CYS A 272 2.23 2.48 -11.28
CA CYS A 272 1.60 1.67 -12.30
C CYS A 272 2.20 0.27 -12.36
N GLY A 273 1.48 -0.65 -12.97
CA GLY A 273 1.99 -1.96 -13.29
C GLY A 273 0.92 -2.89 -13.80
N THR A 274 1.01 -4.16 -13.43
CA THR A 274 0.12 -5.23 -13.90
C THR A 274 -0.53 -5.92 -12.71
N THR A 275 -1.81 -6.26 -12.86
CA THR A 275 -2.59 -6.97 -11.86
C THR A 275 -3.38 -8.11 -12.50
N SER A 276 -3.30 -9.30 -11.92
CA SER A 276 -4.23 -10.39 -12.22
C SER A 276 -5.44 -10.39 -11.27
N SER A 277 -5.41 -9.56 -10.23
CA SER A 277 -6.39 -9.50 -9.14
C SER A 277 -7.74 -8.94 -9.62
N LEU A 278 -8.83 -9.67 -9.36
CA LEU A 278 -10.20 -9.17 -9.56
C LEU A 278 -10.66 -8.23 -8.44
N ASN A 279 -9.92 -8.20 -7.34
CA ASN A 279 -10.16 -7.42 -6.14
C ASN A 279 -9.02 -6.43 -5.86
N PHE A 280 -8.38 -5.90 -6.90
CA PHE A 280 -7.40 -4.84 -6.75
C PHE A 280 -8.07 -3.64 -6.03
N PRO A 281 -7.38 -2.96 -5.10
CA PRO A 281 -7.99 -1.89 -4.31
C PRO A 281 -8.25 -0.66 -5.20
N VAL A 282 -9.46 -0.56 -5.74
CA VAL A 282 -9.91 0.58 -6.56
C VAL A 282 -10.47 1.72 -5.70
N MET A 283 -10.22 2.94 -6.14
CA MET A 283 -10.70 4.18 -5.51
C MET A 283 -10.84 5.25 -6.59
N ASN A 284 -11.99 5.95 -6.65
CA ASN A 284 -12.23 6.99 -7.66
C ASN A 284 -11.84 6.58 -9.09
N ALA A 285 -12.09 5.31 -9.42
CA ALA A 285 -11.56 4.68 -10.63
C ALA A 285 -12.30 5.13 -11.88
N TRP A 286 -11.56 5.36 -12.96
CA TRP A 286 -12.12 5.43 -14.30
C TRP A 286 -12.64 4.05 -14.75
N GLN A 287 -11.86 2.98 -14.51
CA GLN A 287 -12.23 1.59 -14.74
C GLN A 287 -12.17 0.82 -13.42
N ALA A 288 -13.35 0.51 -12.89
CA ALA A 288 -13.52 -0.07 -11.55
C ALA A 288 -13.40 -1.60 -11.50
N SER A 289 -13.37 -2.27 -12.64
CA SER A 289 -13.29 -3.74 -12.75
C SER A 289 -12.30 -4.15 -13.83
N LYS A 290 -11.58 -5.25 -13.57
CA LYS A 290 -10.71 -5.90 -14.56
C LYS A 290 -11.55 -6.44 -15.73
N ASP A 291 -11.11 -6.20 -16.96
CA ASP A 291 -11.84 -6.61 -18.17
C ASP A 291 -11.20 -7.84 -18.86
N SER A 292 -9.98 -8.21 -18.46
CA SER A 292 -9.31 -9.40 -18.97
C SER A 292 -9.51 -10.67 -18.14
N ALA A 293 -9.32 -11.83 -18.79
CA ALA A 293 -9.19 -13.11 -18.10
C ALA A 293 -7.81 -13.31 -17.44
N THR A 294 -6.77 -12.60 -17.91
CA THR A 294 -5.38 -12.78 -17.48
C THR A 294 -4.92 -11.64 -16.58
N THR A 295 -4.56 -10.49 -17.15
CA THR A 295 -4.02 -9.34 -16.43
C THR A 295 -4.37 -8.03 -17.12
N ASP A 296 -4.74 -7.03 -16.32
CA ASP A 296 -4.84 -5.65 -16.79
C ASP A 296 -3.67 -4.82 -16.25
N ALA A 297 -3.40 -3.69 -16.89
CA ALA A 297 -2.60 -2.67 -16.26
C ALA A 297 -3.40 -2.03 -15.11
N TYR A 298 -2.69 -1.42 -14.16
CA TYR A 298 -3.32 -0.57 -13.15
C TYR A 298 -2.54 0.73 -12.98
N VAL A 299 -3.23 1.72 -12.43
CA VAL A 299 -2.66 2.99 -12.00
C VAL A 299 -3.22 3.35 -10.63
N ALA A 300 -2.35 3.69 -9.69
CA ALA A 300 -2.71 4.10 -8.34
C ALA A 300 -2.00 5.40 -7.96
N LYS A 301 -2.68 6.27 -7.23
CA LYS A 301 -2.12 7.45 -6.59
C LYS A 301 -2.29 7.33 -5.08
N LEU A 302 -1.20 7.38 -4.35
CA LEU A 302 -1.16 7.46 -2.89
C LEU A 302 -0.92 8.90 -2.47
N ASN A 303 -1.52 9.30 -1.35
CA ASN A 303 -1.16 10.59 -0.75
C ASN A 303 0.33 10.60 -0.33
N ALA A 304 0.90 11.79 -0.09
CA ALA A 304 2.31 11.94 0.29
C ALA A 304 2.72 11.17 1.55
N ALA A 305 1.75 10.90 2.42
CA ALA A 305 1.91 10.10 3.63
C ALA A 305 1.94 8.58 3.38
N GLY A 306 1.57 8.11 2.19
CA GLY A 306 1.39 6.69 1.88
C GLY A 306 0.25 6.01 2.65
N THR A 307 -0.66 6.79 3.25
CA THR A 307 -1.71 6.32 4.17
C THR A 307 -3.07 6.14 3.50
N ALA A 308 -3.26 6.69 2.31
CA ALA A 308 -4.52 6.59 1.57
C ALA A 308 -4.29 6.54 0.07
N LEU A 309 -5.10 5.71 -0.61
CA LEU A 309 -5.32 5.82 -2.04
C LEU A 309 -6.17 7.06 -2.31
N LEU A 310 -5.61 7.99 -3.09
CA LEU A 310 -6.35 9.12 -3.66
C LEU A 310 -7.16 8.66 -4.87
N TYR A 311 -6.57 7.78 -5.68
CA TYR A 311 -7.28 6.96 -6.64
C TYR A 311 -6.53 5.67 -6.94
N ALA A 312 -7.24 4.70 -7.50
CA ALA A 312 -6.68 3.50 -8.12
C ALA A 312 -7.67 2.94 -9.13
N THR A 313 -7.20 2.61 -10.33
CA THR A 313 -8.01 2.16 -11.46
C THR A 313 -7.31 1.03 -12.18
N TYR A 314 -8.09 0.11 -12.73
CA TYR A 314 -7.63 -0.74 -13.82
C TYR A 314 -7.42 0.12 -15.09
N LEU A 315 -6.65 -0.40 -16.03
CA LEU A 315 -6.47 0.17 -17.36
C LEU A 315 -6.20 -0.98 -18.35
N GLY A 316 -7.22 -1.39 -19.07
CA GLY A 316 -7.13 -2.53 -19.98
C GLY A 316 -8.44 -2.84 -20.69
N GLY A 317 -8.39 -3.86 -21.54
CA GLY A 317 -9.53 -4.45 -22.24
C GLY A 317 -9.57 -5.96 -22.07
N SER A 318 -10.14 -6.66 -23.04
CA SER A 318 -10.37 -8.11 -22.99
C SER A 318 -9.10 -8.98 -23.05
N GLY A 319 -7.99 -8.44 -23.57
CA GLY A 319 -6.69 -9.08 -23.72
C GLY A 319 -5.75 -8.87 -22.54
N SER A 320 -4.45 -9.11 -22.72
CA SER A 320 -3.45 -8.88 -21.68
C SER A 320 -2.89 -7.47 -21.78
N ASP A 321 -2.91 -6.75 -20.66
CA ASP A 321 -2.43 -5.37 -20.58
C ASP A 321 -1.39 -5.19 -19.46
N THR A 322 -0.31 -4.49 -19.79
CA THR A 322 0.79 -4.21 -18.85
C THR A 322 1.24 -2.78 -18.97
N ALA A 323 1.18 -2.01 -17.88
CA ALA A 323 1.88 -0.74 -17.81
C ALA A 323 3.37 -0.98 -17.53
N SER A 324 4.22 -0.24 -18.22
CA SER A 324 5.68 -0.32 -18.09
C SER A 324 6.28 0.95 -17.47
N ALA A 325 5.66 2.11 -17.69
CA ALA A 325 6.15 3.39 -17.17
C ALA A 325 5.02 4.36 -16.86
N ILE A 326 5.28 5.28 -15.92
CA ILE A 326 4.38 6.36 -15.52
C ILE A 326 5.17 7.66 -15.33
N ALA A 327 4.59 8.78 -15.75
CA ALA A 327 5.07 10.12 -15.45
C ALA A 327 3.88 11.03 -15.09
N VAL A 328 4.13 12.11 -14.35
CA VAL A 328 3.09 13.02 -13.87
C VAL A 328 3.40 14.45 -14.29
N ASP A 329 2.41 15.17 -14.84
CA ASP A 329 2.57 16.58 -15.20
C ASP A 329 2.37 17.51 -13.98
N THR A 330 2.69 18.79 -14.15
CA THR A 330 2.58 19.80 -13.08
C THR A 330 1.14 20.02 -12.58
N THR A 331 0.15 19.58 -13.34
CA THR A 331 -1.28 19.62 -12.95
C THR A 331 -1.75 18.32 -12.30
N GLY A 332 -0.87 17.32 -12.16
CA GLY A 332 -1.15 16.05 -11.51
C GLY A 332 -1.75 14.98 -12.40
N ASN A 333 -1.83 15.17 -13.72
CA ASN A 333 -2.30 14.12 -14.62
C ASN A 333 -1.24 13.04 -14.80
N ALA A 334 -1.66 11.78 -14.78
CA ALA A 334 -0.77 10.64 -14.94
C ALA A 334 -0.72 10.19 -16.40
N TYR A 335 0.47 10.14 -16.96
CA TYR A 335 0.78 9.58 -18.26
C TYR A 335 1.30 8.17 -18.05
N VAL A 336 0.74 7.19 -18.74
CA VAL A 336 1.05 5.78 -18.56
C VAL A 336 1.27 5.17 -19.92
N THR A 337 2.33 4.36 -20.03
CA THR A 337 2.63 3.62 -21.25
C THR A 337 2.84 2.17 -20.95
N GLY A 338 2.74 1.34 -21.98
CA GLY A 338 2.97 -0.08 -21.83
C GLY A 338 2.66 -0.85 -23.09
N PHE A 339 2.25 -2.10 -22.91
CA PHE A 339 1.93 -3.07 -23.94
C PHE A 339 0.50 -3.58 -23.76
N THR A 340 -0.22 -3.76 -24.86
CA THR A 340 -1.58 -4.28 -24.88
C THR A 340 -1.76 -5.28 -26.01
N THR A 341 -2.43 -6.41 -25.73
CA THR A 341 -2.97 -7.31 -26.76
C THR A 341 -4.48 -7.13 -26.94
N SER A 342 -5.06 -6.11 -26.30
CA SER A 342 -6.50 -5.87 -26.25
C SER A 342 -6.92 -5.03 -27.46
N ALA A 343 -7.66 -5.64 -28.39
CA ALA A 343 -8.22 -4.91 -29.54
C ALA A 343 -9.25 -3.84 -29.11
N ASP A 344 -9.81 -4.01 -27.92
CA ASP A 344 -10.73 -3.13 -27.22
C ASP A 344 -10.06 -2.29 -26.12
N PHE A 345 -8.73 -2.18 -26.12
CA PHE A 345 -8.03 -1.30 -25.18
C PHE A 345 -8.63 0.12 -25.19
N PRO A 346 -8.74 0.77 -24.01
CA PRO A 346 -9.31 2.11 -23.91
C PRO A 346 -8.69 3.11 -24.88
N ARG A 347 -9.54 3.83 -25.61
CA ARG A 347 -9.13 4.85 -26.58
C ARG A 347 -10.03 6.07 -26.51
N THR A 348 -9.50 7.23 -26.84
CA THR A 348 -10.26 8.48 -26.91
C THR A 348 -10.57 8.88 -28.35
N ALA A 349 -11.60 9.70 -28.54
CA ALA A 349 -11.86 10.30 -29.84
C ALA A 349 -10.64 11.10 -30.31
N GLY A 350 -10.24 10.91 -31.57
CA GLY A 350 -9.06 11.57 -32.13
C GLY A 350 -7.71 10.99 -31.71
N ALA A 351 -7.68 9.76 -31.16
CA ALA A 351 -6.43 9.04 -30.90
C ALA A 351 -5.56 8.95 -32.17
N LEU A 352 -4.24 9.05 -31.98
CA LEU A 352 -3.24 8.96 -33.06
C LEU A 352 -3.38 7.64 -33.84
N GLN A 353 -3.63 6.55 -33.11
CA GLN A 353 -3.89 5.23 -33.65
C GLN A 353 -5.08 4.63 -32.89
N ASN A 354 -6.12 4.24 -33.63
CA ASN A 354 -7.40 3.78 -33.07
C ASN A 354 -7.56 2.26 -33.09
N THR A 355 -6.61 1.54 -33.67
CA THR A 355 -6.66 0.09 -33.85
C THR A 355 -5.36 -0.55 -33.42
N LEU A 356 -5.45 -1.71 -32.79
CA LEU A 356 -4.35 -2.63 -32.63
C LEU A 356 -3.96 -3.17 -34.02
N ASN A 357 -2.70 -2.98 -34.43
CA ASN A 357 -2.26 -3.30 -35.79
C ASN A 357 -1.37 -4.55 -35.87
N GLY A 358 -0.93 -5.09 -34.73
CA GLY A 358 -0.19 -6.34 -34.62
C GLY A 358 -0.78 -7.31 -33.61
N ASN A 359 0.06 -8.24 -33.10
CA ASN A 359 -0.35 -9.17 -32.04
C ASN A 359 -0.42 -8.48 -30.66
N GLY A 360 0.28 -7.36 -30.51
CA GLY A 360 0.18 -6.46 -29.39
C GLY A 360 0.97 -5.18 -29.66
N ASP A 361 0.38 -4.05 -29.34
CA ASP A 361 0.97 -2.75 -29.61
C ASP A 361 1.32 -2.04 -28.31
N GLY A 362 2.15 -1.01 -28.44
CA GLY A 362 2.33 -0.05 -27.39
C GLY A 362 1.03 0.68 -27.13
N PHE A 363 0.79 1.10 -25.89
CA PHE A 363 -0.24 2.10 -25.61
C PHE A 363 0.36 3.32 -24.92
N VAL A 364 -0.34 4.45 -25.09
CA VAL A 364 -0.11 5.68 -24.34
C VAL A 364 -1.46 6.17 -23.84
N ALA A 365 -1.58 6.33 -22.52
CA ALA A 365 -2.78 6.82 -21.86
C ALA A 365 -2.45 7.99 -20.95
N LYS A 366 -3.34 8.97 -20.86
CA LYS A 366 -3.28 10.07 -19.89
C LYS A 366 -4.56 10.05 -19.06
N LEU A 367 -4.43 9.78 -17.76
CA LEU A 367 -5.50 9.93 -16.78
C LEU A 367 -5.48 11.34 -16.20
N ASN A 368 -6.67 11.90 -15.95
CA ASN A 368 -6.78 13.17 -15.25
C ASN A 368 -6.27 13.06 -13.80
N ALA A 369 -6.01 14.20 -13.16
CA ALA A 369 -5.48 14.24 -11.80
C ALA A 369 -6.35 13.54 -10.74
N ALA A 370 -7.66 13.41 -11.00
CA ALA A 370 -8.60 12.69 -10.14
C ALA A 370 -8.63 11.17 -10.36
N GLY A 371 -7.99 10.67 -11.43
CA GLY A 371 -7.95 9.25 -11.80
C GLY A 371 -9.27 8.68 -12.35
N ASN A 372 -10.26 9.53 -12.60
CA ASN A 372 -11.63 9.15 -12.97
C ASN A 372 -12.01 9.44 -14.43
N ALA A 373 -11.07 9.95 -15.23
CA ALA A 373 -11.26 10.14 -16.66
C ALA A 373 -9.95 9.93 -17.45
N LEU A 374 -10.05 9.31 -18.62
CA LEU A 374 -9.01 9.36 -19.64
C LEU A 374 -9.09 10.69 -20.39
N VAL A 375 -8.01 11.46 -20.31
CA VAL A 375 -7.81 12.68 -21.10
C VAL A 375 -7.51 12.32 -22.55
N TYR A 376 -6.61 11.35 -22.75
CA TYR A 376 -6.42 10.69 -24.04
C TYR A 376 -5.92 9.26 -23.85
N ALA A 377 -6.16 8.40 -24.84
CA ALA A 377 -5.51 7.11 -24.95
C ALA A 377 -5.40 6.69 -26.42
N THR A 378 -4.27 6.11 -26.80
CA THR A 378 -3.95 5.69 -28.18
C THR A 378 -3.10 4.43 -28.18
N PHE A 379 -3.21 3.65 -29.25
CA PHE A 379 -2.20 2.65 -29.59
C PHE A 379 -0.95 3.35 -30.16
N LEU A 380 0.16 2.62 -30.19
CA LEU A 380 1.42 3.00 -30.83
C LEU A 380 2.13 1.73 -31.30
N GLY A 381 1.93 1.38 -32.57
CA GLY A 381 2.50 0.16 -33.15
C GLY A 381 2.22 -0.03 -34.64
N GLY A 382 2.81 -1.08 -35.18
CA GLY A 382 2.68 -1.54 -36.55
C GLY A 382 2.17 -2.99 -36.60
N ASN A 383 2.66 -3.78 -37.55
CA ASN A 383 2.18 -5.13 -37.85
C ASN A 383 2.75 -6.25 -36.96
N GLY A 384 3.58 -5.89 -35.99
CA GLY A 384 4.31 -6.77 -35.10
C GLY A 384 3.98 -6.53 -33.63
N ASN A 385 4.89 -6.91 -32.73
CA ASN A 385 4.86 -6.53 -31.34
C ASN A 385 5.62 -5.22 -31.10
N ASP A 386 4.95 -4.29 -30.43
CA ASP A 386 5.50 -3.00 -30.08
C ASP A 386 5.35 -2.73 -28.59
N LEU A 387 6.43 -2.37 -27.92
CA LEU A 387 6.45 -2.11 -26.48
C LEU A 387 6.91 -0.70 -26.21
N VAL A 388 6.19 0.02 -25.34
CA VAL A 388 6.64 1.32 -24.83
C VAL A 388 7.13 1.14 -23.39
N ASN A 389 8.46 1.05 -23.23
CA ASN A 389 9.11 0.68 -21.98
C ASN A 389 9.43 1.86 -21.07
N GLY A 390 9.50 3.07 -21.61
CA GLY A 390 9.86 4.26 -20.85
C GLY A 390 9.15 5.51 -21.34
N LEU A 391 8.97 6.44 -20.41
CA LEU A 391 8.21 7.66 -20.58
C LEU A 391 8.89 8.77 -19.78
N ALA A 392 9.07 9.93 -20.40
CA ALA A 392 9.47 11.17 -19.74
C ALA A 392 8.59 12.33 -20.22
N LEU A 393 8.43 13.34 -19.38
CA LEU A 393 7.72 14.58 -19.73
C LEU A 393 8.69 15.75 -19.71
N ASP A 394 8.50 16.72 -20.60
CA ASP A 394 9.10 18.05 -20.44
C ASP A 394 8.22 18.97 -19.58
N ALA A 395 8.69 20.19 -19.32
CA ALA A 395 7.98 21.18 -18.51
C ALA A 395 6.63 21.62 -19.11
N ASN A 396 6.42 21.43 -20.42
CA ASN A 396 5.16 21.74 -21.10
C ASN A 396 4.20 20.55 -21.11
N GLY A 397 4.60 19.39 -20.57
CA GLY A 397 3.80 18.16 -20.56
C GLY A 397 3.85 17.38 -21.88
N ASN A 398 4.83 17.63 -22.74
CA ASN A 398 5.05 16.80 -23.93
C ASN A 398 5.69 15.47 -23.50
N ALA A 399 5.17 14.37 -24.04
CA ALA A 399 5.64 13.02 -23.72
C ALA A 399 6.71 12.52 -24.69
N TYR A 400 7.81 12.01 -24.13
CA TYR A 400 8.91 11.37 -24.85
C TYR A 400 8.94 9.89 -24.47
N LEU A 401 8.90 9.02 -25.48
CA LEU A 401 8.70 7.59 -25.30
C LEU A 401 9.93 6.83 -25.80
N ILE A 402 10.28 5.76 -25.10
CA ILE A 402 11.28 4.79 -25.56
C ILE A 402 10.67 3.39 -25.55
N GLY A 403 11.12 2.53 -26.46
CA GLY A 403 10.47 1.26 -26.68
C GLY A 403 11.23 0.31 -27.58
N GLN A 404 10.58 -0.81 -27.86
CA GLN A 404 11.04 -1.83 -28.80
C GLN A 404 9.95 -2.05 -29.83
N THR A 405 10.34 -2.27 -31.08
CA THR A 405 9.43 -2.59 -32.17
C THR A 405 10.01 -3.73 -32.98
N ASP A 406 9.23 -4.77 -33.21
CA ASP A 406 9.54 -5.76 -34.25
C ASP A 406 8.76 -5.47 -35.56
N SER A 407 7.84 -4.51 -35.55
CA SER A 407 7.07 -4.04 -36.70
C SER A 407 7.96 -3.53 -37.84
N THR A 408 7.61 -3.88 -39.08
CA THR A 408 8.28 -3.35 -40.29
C THR A 408 7.65 -2.04 -40.78
N ASN A 409 6.48 -1.70 -40.27
CA ASN A 409 5.68 -0.52 -40.62
C ASN A 409 5.35 0.34 -39.39
N PHE A 410 6.23 0.37 -38.38
CA PHE A 410 6.05 1.19 -37.18
C PHE A 410 5.80 2.68 -37.57
N PRO A 411 4.83 3.37 -36.96
CA PRO A 411 4.50 4.74 -37.30
C PRO A 411 5.69 5.67 -37.05
N THR A 412 6.20 6.30 -38.11
CA THR A 412 7.32 7.24 -38.05
C THR A 412 6.92 8.60 -38.58
N ALA A 413 7.27 9.66 -37.85
CA ALA A 413 7.13 11.04 -38.28
C ALA A 413 8.46 11.76 -38.01
N GLY A 414 9.22 12.07 -39.07
CA GLY A 414 10.54 12.70 -38.95
C GLY A 414 11.61 11.80 -38.31
N ALA A 415 11.54 10.48 -38.50
CA ALA A 415 12.50 9.54 -37.93
C ALA A 415 13.90 9.73 -38.51
N VAL A 416 14.91 9.77 -37.63
CA VAL A 416 16.32 9.87 -38.01
C VAL A 416 16.83 8.57 -38.64
N THR A 417 16.31 7.42 -38.20
CA THR A 417 16.55 6.10 -38.83
C THR A 417 15.32 5.19 -38.68
N THR A 418 15.17 4.21 -39.55
CA THR A 418 14.17 3.13 -39.46
C THR A 418 14.88 1.79 -39.25
N LYS A 419 14.15 0.75 -38.80
CA LYS A 419 14.67 -0.62 -38.66
C LYS A 419 15.45 -1.01 -39.93
N ASN A 420 16.74 -1.35 -39.76
CA ASN A 420 17.77 -1.63 -40.80
C ASN A 420 18.58 -0.45 -41.39
N GLY A 421 18.55 0.76 -40.82
CA GLY A 421 19.50 1.84 -41.17
C GLY A 421 20.35 2.29 -39.98
N THR A 422 21.67 2.05 -40.00
CA THR A 422 22.64 2.56 -39.00
C THR A 422 22.82 4.08 -39.16
N PRO A 423 22.92 4.87 -38.06
CA PRO A 423 24.05 4.76 -37.13
C PRO A 423 23.71 4.82 -35.63
N LEU A 424 24.64 4.33 -34.80
CA LEU A 424 24.70 4.57 -33.35
C LEU A 424 25.10 6.03 -33.10
N PHE A 425 24.41 6.73 -32.19
CA PHE A 425 24.76 8.10 -31.81
C PHE A 425 25.53 8.11 -30.48
N LYS A 426 26.66 8.83 -30.46
CA LYS A 426 27.41 9.12 -29.24
C LYS A 426 27.22 10.58 -28.88
N SER A 427 26.86 10.85 -27.63
CA SER A 427 26.84 12.19 -27.08
C SER A 427 28.27 12.72 -26.94
N ALA A 428 28.56 13.89 -27.54
CA ALA A 428 29.88 14.51 -27.48
C ALA A 428 30.06 15.42 -26.26
N ASN A 429 28.98 15.73 -25.53
CA ASN A 429 28.96 16.76 -24.47
C ASN A 429 27.79 16.57 -23.47
N SER A 430 27.57 15.36 -22.97
CA SER A 430 26.52 15.08 -21.96
C SER A 430 25.07 15.37 -22.42
N GLY A 431 24.81 15.30 -23.73
CA GLY A 431 23.46 15.25 -24.31
C GLY A 431 23.05 16.49 -25.10
N ALA A 432 23.89 17.52 -25.15
CA ALA A 432 23.60 18.76 -25.89
C ALA A 432 23.94 18.68 -27.40
N GLN A 433 24.77 17.72 -27.82
CA GLN A 433 25.14 17.44 -29.21
C GLN A 433 25.37 15.93 -29.41
N TRP A 434 24.79 15.40 -30.49
CA TRP A 434 24.83 13.99 -30.87
C TRP A 434 25.46 13.84 -32.26
N ASN A 435 26.52 13.04 -32.35
CA ASN A 435 27.17 12.72 -33.62
C ASN A 435 26.91 11.26 -33.99
N ALA A 436 26.64 11.01 -35.27
CA ALA A 436 26.58 9.67 -35.83
C ALA A 436 27.98 9.02 -35.76
N SER A 437 28.08 7.84 -35.14
CA SER A 437 29.30 7.03 -35.07
C SER A 437 29.14 5.75 -35.88
N ALA A 438 30.03 5.56 -36.86
CA ALA A 438 30.09 4.35 -37.69
C ALA A 438 31.03 3.27 -37.13
N THR A 439 31.82 3.61 -36.11
CA THR A 439 32.68 2.66 -35.39
C THR A 439 32.03 2.38 -34.04
N GLY A 440 31.76 1.11 -33.73
CA GLY A 440 31.11 0.67 -32.49
C GLY A 440 31.85 1.10 -31.21
N LEU A 441 31.28 0.76 -30.06
CA LEU A 441 31.85 1.07 -28.75
C LEU A 441 33.26 0.46 -28.62
N ALA A 442 34.27 1.31 -28.44
CA ALA A 442 35.61 0.91 -27.98
C ALA A 442 35.66 0.92 -26.46
#